data_AF-A0A8J2PCS1-F1
#
_entry.id   AF-A0A8J2PCS1-F1
#
_cell.length_a   1.000
_cell.length_b   1.000
_cell.length_c   1.000
_cell.angle_alpha   90.00
_cell.angle_beta   90.00
_cell.angle_gamma   90.00
#
_symmetry.space_group_name_H-M   'P 1'
#
loop_
_entity.id
_entity.type
_entity.pdbx_description
1 polymer ?
#
loop_
_entity_poly.entity_id
_entity_poly.type
_entity_poly.pdbx_seq_one_letter_code
_entity_poly.pdbx_strand_id
1 'polypeptide(L)'
;RVENLGVFINNMATNKTLFDKFYQHFYKAIPEQREPSSTYRQKQILCGIVRPYVTDEKECDRVQTAVDGNVQSIPVYSNYYFID
;
A
#
# COMPACT_ATOMS: atom_id res chain seq x y z
N ARG A 1 14.97 3.82 11.54
CA ARG A 1 14.61 2.98 10.36
C ARG A 1 13.10 2.76 10.24
N VAL A 2 12.36 2.57 11.34
CA VAL A 2 10.89 2.38 11.35
C VAL A 2 10.09 3.69 11.26
N GLU A 3 10.59 4.80 11.82
CA GLU A 3 9.92 6.12 11.77
C GLU A 3 9.68 6.62 10.33
N ASN A 4 10.65 6.44 9.44
CA ASN A 4 10.52 6.82 8.03
C ASN A 4 9.48 5.98 7.28
N LEU A 5 9.29 4.72 7.69
CA LEU A 5 8.28 3.85 7.09
C LEU A 5 6.87 4.28 7.50
N GLY A 6 6.65 4.60 8.78
CA GLY A 6 5.35 5.10 9.25
C GLY A 6 4.93 6.38 8.53
N VAL A 7 5.86 7.35 8.39
CA VAL A 7 5.60 8.59 7.64
C VAL A 7 5.32 8.30 6.16
N PHE A 8 6.08 7.41 5.52
CA PHE A 8 5.84 7.00 4.14
C PHE A 8 4.44 6.41 3.96
N ILE A 9 4.06 5.44 4.80
CA ILE A 9 2.77 4.76 4.72
C ILE A 9 1.62 5.75 4.94
N ASN A 10 1.72 6.63 5.93
CA ASN A 10 0.67 7.62 6.20
C ASN A 10 0.49 8.59 5.03
N ASN A 11 1.59 9.07 4.43
CA ASN A 11 1.53 9.94 3.26
C ASN A 11 0.89 9.22 2.06
N MET A 12 1.22 7.95 1.86
CA MET A 12 0.65 7.14 0.78
C MET A 12 -0.80 6.74 1.04
N ALA A 13 -1.24 6.63 2.29
CA ALA A 13 -2.63 6.34 2.64
C ALA A 13 -3.52 7.58 2.40
N THR A 14 -3.06 8.74 2.84
CA THR A 14 -3.87 9.99 2.85
C THR A 14 -3.77 10.81 1.58
N ASN A 15 -2.75 10.60 0.74
CA ASN A 15 -2.56 11.33 -0.51
C ASN A 15 -2.64 10.41 -1.73
N LYS A 16 -3.83 10.31 -2.31
CA LYS A 16 -4.10 9.47 -3.48
C LYS A 16 -3.25 9.81 -4.70
N THR A 17 -3.00 11.10 -4.97
CA THR A 17 -2.16 11.52 -6.10
C THR A 17 -0.70 11.10 -5.92
N LEU A 18 -0.19 11.18 -4.70
CA LEU A 18 1.15 10.70 -4.38
C LEU A 18 1.23 9.17 -4.52
N PHE A 19 0.21 8.47 -4.01
CA PHE A 19 0.10 7.03 -4.18
C PHE A 19 0.04 6.61 -5.65
N ASP A 20 -0.76 7.29 -6.48
CA ASP A 20 -0.87 6.99 -7.91
C ASP A 20 0.46 7.13 -8.64
N LYS A 21 1.24 8.17 -8.31
CA LYS A 21 2.61 8.32 -8.83
C LYS A 21 3.49 7.16 -8.37
N PHE A 22 3.49 6.84 -7.08
CA PHE A 22 4.23 5.69 -6.55
C PHE A 22 3.82 4.39 -7.25
N TYR A 23 2.51 4.14 -7.40
CA TYR A 23 1.93 2.98 -8.05
C TYR A 23 2.39 2.85 -9.51
N GLN A 24 2.39 3.97 -10.27
CA GLN A 24 2.91 4.01 -11.64
C GLN A 24 4.39 3.64 -11.71
N HIS A 25 5.20 4.07 -10.74
CA HIS A 25 6.61 3.70 -10.65
C HIS A 25 6.80 2.24 -10.21
N PHE A 26 5.98 1.77 -9.28
CA PHE A 26 6.01 0.41 -8.75
C PHE A 26 5.64 -0.64 -9.83
N TYR A 27 4.70 -0.32 -10.73
CA TYR A 27 4.25 -1.19 -11.82
C TYR A 27 4.91 -0.91 -13.18
N LYS A 28 6.11 -0.32 -13.20
CA LYS A 28 6.81 0.07 -14.45
C LYS A 28 7.09 -1.07 -15.45
N ALA A 29 6.83 -2.33 -15.12
CA ALA A 29 7.10 -3.47 -15.99
C ALA A 29 5.91 -3.97 -16.83
N ILE A 30 4.66 -3.55 -16.59
CA ILE A 30 3.48 -4.14 -17.29
C ILE A 30 2.51 -3.04 -17.80
N PRO A 31 2.60 -2.65 -19.09
CA PRO A 31 1.77 -1.60 -19.69
C PRO A 31 0.25 -1.83 -19.60
N GLU A 32 -0.17 -3.10 -19.56
CA GLU A 32 -1.57 -3.54 -19.52
C GLU A 32 -2.23 -3.40 -18.15
N GLN A 33 -1.46 -3.09 -17.08
CA GLN A 33 -1.96 -2.92 -15.71
C GLN A 33 -2.00 -1.44 -15.25
N ARG A 34 -1.94 -0.49 -16.18
CA ARG A 34 -2.05 0.96 -15.92
C ARG A 34 -3.46 1.42 -15.56
N GLU A 35 -4.31 0.55 -15.03
CA GLU A 35 -5.57 1.00 -14.46
C GLU A 35 -5.29 1.93 -13.26
N PRO A 36 -6.07 3.01 -13.08
CA PRO A 36 -5.95 3.85 -11.89
C PRO A 36 -6.06 2.95 -10.66
N SER A 37 -5.18 3.15 -9.68
CA SER A 37 -5.18 2.27 -8.52
C SER A 37 -6.52 2.41 -7.80
N SER A 38 -7.28 1.32 -7.70
CA SER A 38 -8.49 1.30 -6.89
C SER A 38 -8.14 1.50 -5.42
N THR A 39 -9.08 2.00 -4.62
CA THR A 39 -8.94 2.11 -3.16
C THR A 39 -8.55 0.76 -2.54
N TYR A 40 -9.11 -0.34 -3.06
CA TYR A 40 -8.76 -1.70 -2.65
C TYR A 40 -7.27 -2.01 -2.92
N ARG A 41 -6.77 -1.68 -4.12
CA ARG A 41 -5.37 -1.92 -4.49
C ARG A 41 -4.40 -1.09 -3.66
N GLN A 42 -4.77 0.16 -3.36
CA GLN A 42 -4.00 1.02 -2.46
C GLN A 42 -3.84 0.40 -1.09
N LYS A 43 -4.95 -0.02 -0.46
CA LYS A 43 -4.90 -0.72 0.83
C LYS A 43 -4.06 -1.98 0.79
N GLN A 44 -4.22 -2.79 -0.25
CA GLN A 44 -3.50 -4.05 -0.41
C GLN A 44 -1.98 -3.86 -0.48
N ILE A 45 -1.52 -2.88 -1.25
CA ILE A 45 -0.10 -2.58 -1.40
C ILE A 45 0.47 -2.03 -0.08
N LEU A 46 -0.21 -1.06 0.54
CA LEU A 46 0.28 -0.46 1.78
C LEU A 46 0.33 -1.47 2.93
N CYS A 47 -0.67 -2.35 3.05
CA CYS A 47 -0.64 -3.45 4.01
C CYS A 47 0.47 -4.47 3.71
N GLY A 48 0.73 -4.76 2.44
CA GLY A 48 1.84 -5.62 2.02
C GLY A 48 3.21 -5.02 2.35
N ILE A 49 3.37 -3.69 2.23
CA ILE A 49 4.60 -2.99 2.58
C ILE A 49 4.80 -2.96 4.10
N VAL A 50 3.75 -2.71 4.88
CA VAL A 50 3.88 -2.51 6.33
C VAL A 50 4.09 -3.84 7.08
N ARG A 51 3.35 -4.91 6.72
CA ARG A 51 3.32 -6.20 7.45
C ARG A 51 4.69 -6.80 7.79
N PRO A 52 5.70 -6.81 6.92
CA PRO A 52 7.01 -7.37 7.26
C PRO A 52 7.77 -6.60 8.35
N TYR A 53 7.41 -5.34 8.60
CA TYR A 53 8.16 -4.43 9.48
C TYR A 53 7.45 -4.14 10.80
N VAL A 54 6.22 -4.61 10.97
CA VAL A 54 5.42 -4.46 12.19
C VAL A 54 4.88 -5.81 12.63
N THR A 55 5.08 -6.12 13.90
CA THR A 55 4.53 -7.31 14.55
C THR A 55 3.07 -7.17 14.95
N ASP A 56 2.50 -5.97 14.84
CA ASP A 56 1.09 -5.71 15.16
C ASP A 56 0.19 -5.92 13.93
N GLU A 57 -0.66 -6.94 14.01
CA GLU A 57 -1.64 -7.25 12.97
C GLU A 57 -2.62 -6.09 12.71
N LYS A 58 -2.83 -5.21 13.70
CA LYS A 58 -3.73 -4.05 13.59
C LYS A 58 -3.13 -2.88 12.81
N GLU A 59 -1.85 -2.92 12.44
CA GLU A 59 -1.25 -1.82 11.67
C GLU A 59 -1.89 -1.74 10.27
N CYS A 60 -2.20 -2.87 9.64
CA CYS A 60 -2.91 -2.86 8.37
C CYS A 60 -4.31 -2.24 8.51
N ASP A 61 -5.03 -2.51 9.61
CA ASP A 61 -6.35 -1.89 9.85
C ASP A 61 -6.24 -0.38 9.96
N ARG A 62 -5.23 0.13 10.67
CA ARG A 62 -4.97 1.58 10.76
C ARG A 62 -4.68 2.21 9.40
N VAL A 63 -3.87 1.54 8.58
CA VAL A 63 -3.57 1.97 7.21
C VAL A 63 -4.83 1.99 6.36
N GLN A 64 -5.68 0.96 6.45
CA GLN A 64 -6.94 0.90 5.72
C GLN A 64 -7.89 2.03 6.13
N THR A 65 -8.02 2.29 7.44
CA THR A 65 -8.80 3.41 7.95
C THR A 65 -8.26 4.75 7.48
N ALA A 66 -6.93 4.92 7.38
CA ALA A 66 -6.33 6.15 6.85
C ALA A 66 -6.59 6.37 5.35
N VAL A 67 -6.83 5.30 4.58
CA VAL A 67 -7.13 5.38 3.14
C VAL A 67 -8.54 5.88 2.87
N ASP A 68 -9.55 5.31 3.52
CA ASP A 68 -10.97 5.64 3.25
C ASP A 68 -11.92 5.45 4.44
N GLY A 69 -11.39 5.25 5.64
CA GLY A 69 -12.17 4.99 6.85
C GLY A 69 -12.66 3.55 7.04
N ASN A 70 -12.52 2.67 6.03
CA ASN A 70 -13.11 1.34 6.04
C ASN A 70 -12.05 0.23 6.10
N VAL A 71 -12.18 -0.67 7.07
CA VAL A 71 -11.39 -1.90 7.13
C VAL A 71 -12.07 -2.99 6.31
N GLN A 72 -11.32 -3.67 5.46
CA GLN A 72 -11.78 -4.75 4.62
C GLN A 72 -10.87 -5.98 4.78
N SER A 73 -11.40 -7.17 4.53
CA SER A 73 -10.57 -8.38 4.48
C SER A 73 -9.76 -8.38 3.19
N ILE A 74 -8.47 -8.09 3.31
CA ILE A 74 -7.56 -8.03 2.16
C ILE A 74 -6.64 -9.25 2.19
N PRO A 75 -6.74 -10.17 1.21
CA PRO A 75 -5.72 -11.16 1.00
C PRO A 75 -4.43 -10.43 0.62
N VAL A 76 -3.47 -10.45 1.54
CA VAL A 76 -2.15 -9.88 1.29
C VAL A 76 -1.42 -10.90 0.43
N TYR A 77 -1.26 -10.60 -0.86
CA TYR A 77 -0.40 -11.41 -1.71
C TYR A 77 1.02 -11.24 -1.21
N SER A 78 1.56 -12.31 -0.62
CA SER A 78 2.96 -12.40 -0.17
C SER A 78 3.98 -12.31 -1.32
N ASN A 79 3.51 -12.35 -2.57
CA ASN A 79 4.34 -12.44 -3.77
C ASN A 79 4.18 -11.23 -4.69
N TYR A 80 4.17 -10.01 -4.15
CA TYR A 80 4.60 -8.89 -4.99
C TYR A 80 6.10 -9.10 -5.24
N TYR A 81 6.42 -9.65 -6.41
CA TYR A 81 7.78 -9.72 -6.92
C TYR A 81 8.31 -8.28 -6.95
N PHE A 82 9.04 -7.89 -5.92
CA PHE A 82 9.98 -6.79 -6.00
C PHE A 82 10.98 -7.23 -7.07
N ILE A 83 10.82 -6.71 -8.29
CA ILE A 83 11.86 -6.85 -9.30
C ILE A 83 12.97 -5.93 -8.81
N ASP A 84 14.04 -6.54 -8.29
CA ASP A 84 15.34 -5.91 -8.03
C ASP A 84 15.83 -5.12 -9.25
#